data_AF-A0AAD6C6H2-F1
#
_entry.id   AF-A0AAD6C6H2-F1
#
_cell.length_a   1.000
_cell.length_b   1.000
_cell.length_c   1.000
_cell.angle_alpha   90.00
_cell.angle_beta   90.00
_cell.angle_gamma   90.00
#
_symmetry.space_group_name_H-M   'P 1'
#
loop_
_entity.id
_entity.type
_entity.pdbx_description
1 polymer ?
#
loop_
_entity_poly.entity_id
_entity_poly.type
_entity_poly.pdbx_seq_one_letter_code
_entity_poly.pdbx_strand_id
1 'polypeptide(L)'
;MAFDRISQFYRSCLFQIIIVGLVAFCEPGIWTALNNLGAGGNASPFLNNAANALTYGLMSVGCFLAGGVTNKITAKWTLFLGAAFYTPYAAGLYCNNRYGNQWFLLLGAALCGVGASLLWASEAAIAVGYPEEERRGRYVAIWMGIRQMGPLVGGAISLALNINTSHAGKVTYTTYLGLVAISSLGAPFALLLSQPQNVVRRNGTKIPYMKKTSLSIESRAIWKQLTNKYMLLLIPVFLAGQFGTTYQGNYLTTYFTVRSRALASFLTAVVGATANVTTGIILDLKYFSRETRSKGVYIFVLIFVTAAWIWNAVTQTKLSRMVEPPAFNLGDGPFFNSAFAVYMFFKFFYEVLQTYIYWLMAEIKGAQGEGDIARTTGILRSWESIGSTIAYAVGATHWPNLNQMILGFSLWAFTIPFTCLAVFGNWNQSDTIEVDEQTDSSSLEAQRVVISPKGKN
;
A
#
# COMPACT_ATOMS: atom_id res chain seq x y z
N MET A 1 6.05 -38.07 -16.12
CA MET A 1 5.72 -38.02 -14.67
C MET A 1 6.32 -36.83 -13.91
N ALA A 2 7.65 -36.65 -13.83
CA ALA A 2 8.22 -35.49 -13.13
C ALA A 2 7.96 -34.14 -13.85
N PHE A 3 8.14 -34.11 -15.18
CA PHE A 3 7.84 -32.94 -16.01
C PHE A 3 6.36 -32.52 -15.96
N ASP A 4 5.44 -33.49 -15.91
CA ASP A 4 4.00 -33.21 -15.81
C ASP A 4 3.65 -32.59 -14.46
N ARG A 5 4.25 -33.09 -13.37
CA ARG A 5 4.09 -32.51 -12.02
C ARG A 5 4.65 -31.10 -11.93
N ILE A 6 5.80 -30.83 -12.57
CA ILE A 6 6.40 -29.49 -12.62
C ILE A 6 5.51 -28.54 -13.44
N SER A 7 5.03 -28.97 -14.60
CA SER A 7 4.11 -28.18 -15.45
C SER A 7 2.78 -27.90 -14.75
N GLN A 8 2.22 -28.88 -14.04
CA GLN A 8 1.03 -28.72 -13.21
C GLN A 8 1.27 -27.74 -12.05
N PHE A 9 2.43 -27.82 -11.39
CA PHE A 9 2.78 -26.88 -10.32
C PHE A 9 2.97 -25.46 -10.87
N TYR A 10 3.68 -25.30 -11.98
CA TYR A 10 3.87 -24.01 -12.66
C TYR A 10 2.56 -23.33 -13.04
N ARG A 11 1.56 -24.12 -13.49
CA ARG A 11 0.22 -23.63 -13.82
C ARG A 11 -0.73 -23.56 -12.63
N SER A 12 -0.29 -23.93 -11.43
CA SER A 12 -1.12 -23.89 -10.22
C SER A 12 -1.29 -22.46 -9.71
N CYS A 13 -2.44 -22.16 -9.10
CA CYS A 13 -2.66 -20.88 -8.44
C CYS A 13 -1.59 -20.58 -7.38
N LEU A 14 -1.15 -21.58 -6.60
CA LEU A 14 -0.13 -21.39 -5.57
C LEU A 14 1.18 -20.84 -6.14
N PHE A 15 1.64 -21.38 -7.27
CA PHE A 15 2.86 -20.87 -7.92
C PHE A 15 2.68 -19.43 -8.40
N GLN A 16 1.53 -19.10 -9.00
CA GLN A 16 1.25 -17.72 -9.41
C GLN A 16 1.29 -16.75 -8.22
N ILE A 17 0.73 -17.14 -7.08
CA ILE A 17 0.71 -16.35 -5.84
C ILE A 17 2.13 -16.15 -5.28
N ILE A 18 2.97 -17.20 -5.30
CA ILE A 18 4.37 -17.08 -4.87
C ILE A 18 5.13 -16.11 -5.77
N ILE A 19 4.96 -16.22 -7.10
CA ILE A 19 5.61 -15.30 -8.05
C ILE A 19 5.14 -13.87 -7.84
N VAL A 20 3.84 -13.63 -7.68
CA VAL A 20 3.32 -12.29 -7.35
C VAL A 20 3.89 -11.79 -6.02
N GLY A 21 3.99 -12.65 -4.99
CA GLY A 21 4.66 -12.32 -3.74
C GLY A 21 6.12 -11.92 -3.93
N LEU A 22 6.88 -12.62 -4.77
CA LEU A 22 8.27 -12.29 -5.07
C LEU A 22 8.40 -10.96 -5.82
N VAL A 23 7.49 -10.66 -6.75
CA VAL A 23 7.42 -9.33 -7.39
C VAL A 23 7.11 -8.25 -6.35
N ALA A 24 6.14 -8.49 -5.47
CA ALA A 24 5.79 -7.58 -4.37
C ALA A 24 6.95 -7.35 -3.39
N PHE A 25 7.75 -8.40 -3.14
CA PHE A 25 8.97 -8.31 -2.34
C PHE A 25 10.02 -7.40 -3.01
N CYS A 26 10.28 -7.62 -4.30
CA CYS A 26 11.30 -6.90 -5.07
C CYS A 26 10.96 -5.43 -5.33
N GLU A 27 9.69 -5.11 -5.57
CA GLU A 27 9.29 -3.77 -6.03
C GLU A 27 8.72 -2.92 -4.89
N PRO A 28 7.44 -3.07 -4.46
CA PRO A 28 6.91 -2.26 -3.37
C PRO A 28 7.61 -2.52 -2.04
N GLY A 29 8.12 -3.73 -1.80
CA GLY A 29 8.85 -4.08 -0.59
C GLY A 29 10.18 -3.33 -0.47
N ILE A 30 11.02 -3.37 -1.51
CA ILE A 30 12.29 -2.64 -1.54
C ILE A 30 12.07 -1.13 -1.59
N TRP A 31 11.04 -0.65 -2.30
CA TRP A 31 10.69 0.77 -2.28
C TRP A 31 10.31 1.27 -0.89
N THR A 32 9.58 0.45 -0.13
CA THR A 32 9.26 0.76 1.27
C THR A 32 10.54 0.79 2.11
N ALA A 33 11.45 -0.16 1.91
CA ALA A 33 12.75 -0.16 2.58
C ALA A 33 13.55 1.12 2.29
N LEU A 34 13.60 1.56 1.01
CA LEU A 34 14.27 2.79 0.58
C LEU A 34 13.67 4.02 1.27
N ASN A 35 12.34 4.13 1.34
CA ASN A 35 11.68 5.26 1.97
C ASN A 35 11.80 5.25 3.51
N ASN A 36 11.85 4.07 4.12
CA ASN A 36 12.07 3.91 5.57
C ASN A 36 13.45 4.39 6.04
N LEU A 37 14.42 4.56 5.12
CA LEU A 37 15.71 5.18 5.43
C LEU A 37 15.61 6.68 5.72
N GLY A 38 14.44 7.29 5.58
CA GLY A 38 14.24 8.73 5.65
C GLY A 38 14.71 9.39 4.35
N ALA A 39 13.87 10.20 3.72
CA ALA A 39 14.18 10.87 2.45
C ALA A 39 14.84 9.98 1.37
N GLY A 40 14.48 8.70 1.29
CA GLY A 40 15.07 7.76 0.32
C GLY A 40 16.56 7.46 0.56
N GLY A 41 17.10 7.76 1.74
CA GLY A 41 18.53 7.67 2.07
C GLY A 41 19.37 8.88 1.61
N ASN A 42 18.74 9.92 1.06
CA ASN A 42 19.40 11.15 0.65
C ASN A 42 19.68 12.08 1.84
N ALA A 43 20.59 13.04 1.62
CA ALA A 43 20.91 14.10 2.57
C ALA A 43 19.89 15.25 2.55
N SER A 44 19.25 15.53 1.40
CA SER A 44 18.23 16.58 1.29
C SER A 44 16.83 15.97 1.16
N PRO A 45 15.89 16.26 2.08
CA PRO A 45 14.49 15.84 1.98
C PRO A 45 13.76 16.42 0.76
N PHE A 46 14.15 17.60 0.28
CA PHE A 46 13.45 18.34 -0.78
C PHE A 46 13.23 17.51 -2.04
N LEU A 47 14.32 16.99 -2.62
CA LEU A 47 14.26 16.27 -3.88
C LEU A 47 13.53 14.93 -3.74
N ASN A 48 13.73 14.24 -2.61
CA ASN A 48 13.02 13.00 -2.34
C ASN A 48 11.51 13.22 -2.17
N ASN A 49 11.13 14.32 -1.50
CA ASN A 49 9.73 14.69 -1.33
C ASN A 49 9.11 15.08 -2.66
N ALA A 50 9.80 15.85 -3.51
CA ALA A 50 9.35 16.14 -4.87
C ALA A 50 9.16 14.87 -5.72
N ALA A 51 10.11 13.94 -5.66
CA ALA A 51 10.03 12.64 -6.32
C ALA A 51 8.81 11.83 -5.82
N ASN A 52 8.64 11.70 -4.50
CA ASN A 52 7.50 10.97 -3.94
C ASN A 52 6.15 11.64 -4.24
N ALA A 53 6.07 12.98 -4.21
CA ALA A 53 4.88 13.71 -4.63
C ALA A 53 4.51 13.38 -6.09
N LEU A 54 5.51 13.31 -6.98
CA LEU A 54 5.30 12.93 -8.37
C LEU A 54 4.83 11.47 -8.51
N THR A 55 5.45 10.54 -7.79
CA THR A 55 5.06 9.12 -7.76
C THR A 55 3.60 8.95 -7.32
N TYR A 56 3.24 9.49 -6.17
CA TYR A 56 1.88 9.39 -5.64
C TYR A 56 0.87 10.17 -6.49
N GLY A 57 1.27 11.30 -7.07
CA GLY A 57 0.40 12.09 -7.94
C GLY A 57 -0.01 11.30 -9.18
N LEU A 58 0.96 10.67 -9.86
CA LEU A 58 0.67 9.80 -11.00
C LEU A 58 -0.04 8.51 -10.58
N MET A 59 0.29 7.95 -9.41
CA MET A 59 -0.40 6.76 -8.90
C MET A 59 -1.88 7.04 -8.64
N SER A 60 -2.24 8.24 -8.15
CA SER A 60 -3.64 8.62 -7.90
C SER A 60 -4.51 8.53 -9.15
N VAL A 61 -4.01 9.02 -10.28
CA VAL A 61 -4.67 8.97 -11.60
C VAL A 61 -4.58 7.57 -12.20
N GLY A 62 -3.39 6.96 -12.11
CA GLY A 62 -3.12 5.64 -12.66
C GLY A 62 -4.03 4.57 -12.06
N CYS A 63 -4.27 4.59 -10.74
CA CYS A 63 -5.12 3.62 -10.06
C CYS A 63 -6.57 3.64 -10.56
N PHE A 64 -7.09 4.80 -11.00
CA PHE A 64 -8.43 4.88 -11.63
C PHE A 64 -8.47 4.19 -13.00
N LEU A 65 -7.37 4.23 -13.75
CA LEU A 65 -7.29 3.71 -15.12
C LEU A 65 -6.77 2.26 -15.18
N ALA A 66 -6.05 1.81 -14.14
CA ALA A 66 -5.29 0.57 -14.14
C ALA A 66 -6.17 -0.68 -14.28
N GLY A 67 -7.39 -0.67 -13.76
CA GLY A 67 -8.35 -1.76 -13.94
C GLY A 67 -8.67 -1.99 -15.42
N GLY A 68 -9.01 -0.92 -16.12
CA GLY A 68 -9.29 -0.95 -17.55
C GLY A 68 -8.09 -1.33 -18.42
N VAL A 69 -6.89 -0.88 -18.06
CA VAL A 69 -5.65 -1.29 -18.74
C VAL A 69 -5.42 -2.79 -18.55
N THR A 70 -5.54 -3.29 -17.31
CA THR A 70 -5.34 -4.70 -16.97
C THR A 70 -6.28 -5.63 -17.74
N ASN A 71 -7.52 -5.19 -17.96
CA ASN A 71 -8.49 -5.92 -18.76
C ASN A 71 -8.10 -6.03 -20.25
N LYS A 72 -7.36 -5.05 -20.79
CA LYS A 72 -6.92 -5.04 -22.19
C LYS A 72 -5.63 -5.82 -22.44
N ILE A 73 -4.59 -5.63 -21.60
CA ILE A 73 -3.25 -6.21 -21.83
C ILE A 73 -3.00 -7.50 -21.06
N THR A 74 -3.94 -7.93 -20.22
CA THR A 74 -3.87 -9.05 -19.26
C THR A 74 -2.99 -8.78 -18.02
N ALA A 75 -3.38 -9.36 -16.88
CA ALA A 75 -2.66 -9.21 -15.61
C ALA A 75 -1.16 -9.53 -15.71
N LYS A 76 -0.77 -10.60 -16.42
CA LYS A 76 0.65 -10.96 -16.57
C LYS A 76 1.50 -9.79 -17.11
N TRP A 77 1.07 -9.18 -18.22
CA TRP A 77 1.84 -8.12 -18.87
C TRP A 77 1.71 -6.79 -18.12
N THR A 78 0.56 -6.53 -17.50
CA THR A 78 0.43 -5.41 -16.58
C THR A 78 1.43 -5.50 -15.42
N LEU A 79 1.58 -6.68 -14.80
CA LEU A 79 2.54 -6.87 -13.71
C LEU A 79 3.98 -6.68 -14.18
N PHE A 80 4.33 -7.22 -15.35
CA PHE A 80 5.66 -7.07 -15.93
C PHE A 80 6.01 -5.59 -16.17
N LEU A 81 5.11 -4.83 -16.83
CA LEU A 81 5.30 -3.40 -17.06
C LEU A 81 5.35 -2.63 -15.74
N GLY A 82 4.48 -3.00 -14.79
CA GLY A 82 4.45 -2.41 -13.46
C GLY A 82 5.77 -2.55 -12.70
N ALA A 83 6.33 -3.76 -12.68
CA ALA A 83 7.63 -4.03 -12.06
C ALA A 83 8.78 -3.32 -12.80
N ALA A 84 8.82 -3.39 -14.13
CA ALA A 84 9.86 -2.75 -14.94
C ALA A 84 9.91 -1.23 -14.75
N PHE A 85 8.78 -0.58 -14.51
CA PHE A 85 8.71 0.86 -14.26
C PHE A 85 9.04 1.26 -12.82
N TYR A 86 9.10 0.29 -11.91
CA TYR A 86 9.41 0.50 -10.50
C TYR A 86 10.94 0.58 -10.26
N THR A 87 11.71 -0.28 -10.93
CA THR A 87 13.18 -0.37 -10.80
C THR A 87 13.92 0.96 -11.09
N PRO A 88 13.55 1.78 -12.10
CA PRO A 88 14.22 3.05 -12.40
C PRO A 88 14.25 4.04 -11.24
N TYR A 89 13.29 4.01 -10.30
CA TYR A 89 13.30 4.87 -9.12
C TYR A 89 14.49 4.57 -8.20
N ALA A 90 14.75 3.30 -7.91
CA ALA A 90 15.88 2.88 -7.08
C ALA A 90 17.22 3.23 -7.76
N ALA A 91 17.30 3.06 -9.08
CA ALA A 91 18.46 3.49 -9.87
C ALA A 91 18.63 5.02 -9.87
N GLY A 92 17.51 5.75 -9.92
CA GLY A 92 17.47 7.21 -9.78
C GLY A 92 18.05 7.70 -8.47
N LEU A 93 17.69 7.06 -7.36
CA LEU A 93 18.25 7.35 -6.03
C LEU A 93 19.76 7.09 -6.01
N TYR A 94 20.24 5.97 -6.57
CA TYR A 94 21.67 5.67 -6.69
C TYR A 94 22.42 6.76 -7.47
N CYS A 95 21.95 7.10 -8.68
CA CYS A 95 22.58 8.09 -9.53
C CYS A 95 22.58 9.49 -8.91
N ASN A 96 21.51 9.86 -8.20
CA ASN A 96 21.46 11.08 -7.43
C ASN A 96 22.49 11.08 -6.28
N ASN A 97 22.59 9.96 -5.58
CA ASN A 97 23.50 9.81 -4.48
C ASN A 97 24.96 9.96 -4.95
N ARG A 98 25.34 9.20 -5.99
CA ARG A 98 26.73 9.07 -6.50
C ARG A 98 27.19 10.21 -7.40
N TYR A 99 26.31 10.69 -8.28
CA TYR A 99 26.64 11.66 -9.34
C TYR A 99 25.91 13.00 -9.18
N GLY A 100 25.01 13.12 -8.20
CA GLY A 100 24.21 14.34 -8.02
C GLY A 100 23.09 14.53 -9.04
N ASN A 101 22.82 13.54 -9.89
CA ASN A 101 21.84 13.66 -10.97
C ASN A 101 20.39 13.72 -10.41
N GLN A 102 19.67 14.81 -10.69
CA GLN A 102 18.31 15.01 -10.19
C GLN A 102 17.23 14.58 -11.18
N TRP A 103 17.45 14.80 -12.50
CA TRP A 103 16.42 14.53 -13.51
C TRP A 103 16.07 13.04 -13.58
N PHE A 104 17.06 12.16 -13.41
CA PHE A 104 16.84 10.72 -13.50
C PHE A 104 16.04 10.18 -12.30
N LEU A 105 16.21 10.79 -11.12
CA LEU A 105 15.37 10.48 -9.95
C LEU A 105 13.91 10.89 -10.18
N LEU A 106 13.68 12.09 -10.75
CA LEU A 106 12.32 12.54 -11.07
C LEU A 106 11.66 11.69 -12.16
N LEU A 107 12.41 11.33 -13.21
CA LEU A 107 11.93 10.40 -14.24
C LEU A 107 11.62 9.02 -13.64
N GLY A 108 12.52 8.48 -12.82
CA GLY A 108 12.33 7.21 -12.14
C GLY A 108 11.10 7.24 -11.22
N ALA A 109 10.87 8.35 -10.52
CA ALA A 109 9.69 8.57 -9.70
C ALA A 109 8.40 8.65 -10.52
N ALA A 110 8.45 9.27 -11.70
CA ALA A 110 7.32 9.33 -12.62
C ALA A 110 6.94 7.93 -13.13
N LEU A 111 7.94 7.18 -13.62
CA LEU A 111 7.77 5.81 -14.05
C LEU A 111 7.25 4.94 -12.90
N CYS A 112 7.81 5.08 -11.70
CA CYS A 112 7.37 4.35 -10.52
C CYS A 112 5.90 4.61 -10.17
N GLY A 113 5.39 5.83 -10.32
CA GLY A 113 3.97 6.14 -10.07
C GLY A 113 3.03 5.41 -11.04
N VAL A 114 3.38 5.42 -12.33
CA VAL A 114 2.66 4.66 -13.37
C VAL A 114 2.79 3.16 -13.09
N GLY A 115 4.00 2.68 -12.84
CA GLY A 115 4.32 1.28 -12.58
C GLY A 115 3.60 0.73 -11.37
N ALA A 116 3.57 1.49 -10.26
CA ALA A 116 2.84 1.14 -9.05
C ALA A 116 1.36 0.94 -9.36
N SER A 117 0.71 1.88 -10.07
CA SER A 117 -0.71 1.76 -10.37
C SER A 117 -1.06 0.49 -11.16
N LEU A 118 -0.23 0.13 -12.14
CA LEU A 118 -0.37 -1.10 -12.93
C LEU A 118 -0.10 -2.34 -12.08
N LEU A 119 0.99 -2.33 -11.32
CA LEU A 119 1.40 -3.42 -10.45
C LEU A 119 0.30 -3.76 -9.44
N TRP A 120 -0.19 -2.79 -8.67
CA TRP A 120 -1.22 -3.00 -7.66
C TRP A 120 -2.53 -3.57 -8.25
N ALA A 121 -2.99 -3.05 -9.39
CA ALA A 121 -4.18 -3.56 -10.05
C ALA A 121 -4.02 -5.03 -10.50
N SER A 122 -2.85 -5.36 -11.06
CA SER A 122 -2.55 -6.72 -11.48
C SER A 122 -2.35 -7.67 -10.29
N GLU A 123 -1.66 -7.23 -9.25
CA GLU A 123 -1.46 -8.01 -8.04
C GLU A 123 -2.79 -8.35 -7.39
N ALA A 124 -3.70 -7.39 -7.25
CA ALA A 124 -5.03 -7.65 -6.71
C ALA A 124 -5.81 -8.66 -7.57
N ALA A 125 -5.77 -8.53 -8.90
CA ALA A 125 -6.44 -9.45 -9.82
C ALA A 125 -5.93 -10.89 -9.68
N ILE A 126 -4.61 -11.08 -9.53
CA ILE A 126 -4.01 -12.41 -9.39
C ILE A 126 -4.17 -12.94 -7.96
N ALA A 127 -3.82 -12.15 -6.95
CA ALA A 127 -3.78 -12.56 -5.55
C ALA A 127 -5.16 -12.86 -4.96
N VAL A 128 -6.18 -12.10 -5.40
CA VAL A 128 -7.55 -12.22 -4.88
C VAL A 128 -8.46 -12.97 -5.86
N GLY A 129 -8.28 -12.76 -7.17
CA GLY A 129 -9.17 -13.30 -8.21
C GLY A 129 -8.88 -14.73 -8.66
N TYR A 130 -7.60 -15.16 -8.64
CA TYR A 130 -7.24 -16.51 -9.10
C TYR A 130 -7.62 -17.62 -8.10
N PRO A 131 -7.42 -17.46 -6.78
CA PRO A 131 -7.75 -18.48 -5.79
C PRO A 131 -9.23 -18.91 -5.81
N GLU A 132 -9.51 -20.15 -5.41
CA GLU A 132 -10.86 -20.56 -5.02
C GLU A 132 -11.30 -19.86 -3.72
N GLU A 133 -12.60 -19.63 -3.52
CA GLU A 133 -13.13 -18.90 -2.36
C GLU A 133 -12.70 -19.52 -1.03
N GLU A 134 -12.78 -20.84 -0.93
CA GLU A 134 -12.38 -21.62 0.26
C GLU A 134 -10.92 -21.43 0.68
N ARG A 135 -10.05 -21.05 -0.27
CA ARG A 135 -8.58 -20.96 -0.06
C ARG A 135 -8.04 -19.56 -0.27
N ARG A 136 -8.89 -18.60 -0.67
CA ARG A 136 -8.53 -17.21 -0.96
C ARG A 136 -7.75 -16.59 0.20
N GLY A 137 -8.23 -16.75 1.42
CA GLY A 137 -7.56 -16.22 2.61
C GLY A 137 -6.14 -16.74 2.80
N ARG A 138 -5.92 -18.06 2.61
CA ARG A 138 -4.58 -18.67 2.74
C ARG A 138 -3.60 -18.14 1.69
N TYR A 139 -4.04 -17.99 0.44
CA TYR A 139 -3.17 -17.50 -0.63
C TYR A 139 -2.87 -16.00 -0.48
N VAL A 140 -3.85 -15.20 -0.06
CA VAL A 140 -3.64 -13.78 0.29
C VAL A 140 -2.63 -13.65 1.44
N ALA A 141 -2.70 -14.50 2.46
CA ALA A 141 -1.74 -14.49 3.57
C ALA A 141 -0.30 -14.81 3.12
N ILE A 142 -0.12 -15.77 2.21
CA ILE A 142 1.20 -16.09 1.64
C ILE A 142 1.77 -14.90 0.87
N TRP A 143 0.96 -14.31 -0.03
CA TRP A 143 1.36 -13.13 -0.80
C TRP A 143 1.77 -11.97 0.10
N MET A 144 0.94 -11.63 1.08
CA MET A 144 1.22 -10.57 2.05
C MET A 144 2.47 -10.87 2.89
N GLY A 145 2.66 -12.11 3.31
CA GLY A 145 3.86 -12.53 4.05
C GLY A 145 5.13 -12.31 3.26
N ILE A 146 5.18 -12.74 1.99
CA ILE A 146 6.36 -12.54 1.13
C ILE A 146 6.61 -11.04 0.88
N ARG A 147 5.56 -10.25 0.62
CA ARG A 147 5.66 -8.79 0.44
C ARG A 147 6.30 -8.11 1.66
N GLN A 148 5.89 -8.47 2.87
CA GLN A 148 6.41 -7.88 4.11
C GLN A 148 7.87 -8.25 4.41
N MET A 149 8.40 -9.31 3.80
CA MET A 149 9.83 -9.60 3.88
C MET A 149 10.69 -8.56 3.15
N GLY A 150 10.15 -7.82 2.18
CA GLY A 150 10.89 -6.83 1.39
C GLY A 150 11.43 -5.68 2.27
N PRO A 151 10.57 -4.96 3.01
CA PRO A 151 11.00 -3.94 3.96
C PRO A 151 11.97 -4.47 5.01
N LEU A 152 11.75 -5.69 5.51
CA LEU A 152 12.58 -6.31 6.54
C LEU A 152 14.00 -6.61 6.02
N VAL A 153 14.12 -7.25 4.85
CA VAL A 153 15.41 -7.58 4.22
C VAL A 153 16.12 -6.31 3.77
N GLY A 154 15.40 -5.37 3.15
CA GLY A 154 16.00 -4.10 2.72
C GLY A 154 16.50 -3.25 3.90
N GLY A 155 15.75 -3.20 5.00
CA GLY A 155 16.16 -2.56 6.25
C GLY A 155 17.39 -3.26 6.87
N ALA A 156 17.42 -4.59 6.88
CA ALA A 156 18.56 -5.37 7.40
C ALA A 156 19.84 -5.15 6.57
N ILE A 157 19.75 -5.15 5.24
CA ILE A 157 20.88 -4.84 4.35
C ILE A 157 21.40 -3.43 4.62
N SER A 158 20.50 -2.45 4.71
CA SER A 158 20.91 -1.08 5.00
C SER A 158 21.58 -0.95 6.36
N LEU A 159 21.04 -1.59 7.39
CA LEU A 159 21.65 -1.61 8.72
C LEU A 159 23.06 -2.22 8.67
N ALA A 160 23.21 -3.40 8.06
CA ALA A 160 24.50 -4.08 7.96
C ALA A 160 25.57 -3.22 7.25
N LEU A 161 25.19 -2.52 6.18
CA LEU A 161 26.11 -1.71 5.38
C LEU A 161 26.38 -0.31 5.95
N ASN A 162 25.56 0.19 6.86
CA ASN A 162 25.69 1.54 7.42
C ASN A 162 25.89 1.55 8.95
N ILE A 163 26.10 0.38 9.57
CA ILE A 163 26.29 0.28 11.01
C ILE A 163 27.50 1.08 11.52
N ASN A 164 28.51 1.26 10.67
CA ASN A 164 29.75 1.99 11.01
C ASN A 164 29.70 3.49 10.63
N THR A 165 28.60 3.97 10.03
CA THR A 165 28.49 5.35 9.53
C THR A 165 27.86 6.27 10.59
N SER A 166 28.67 6.76 11.52
CA SER A 166 28.22 7.55 12.69
C SER A 166 27.97 9.04 12.43
N HIS A 167 28.03 9.51 11.19
CA HIS A 167 27.77 10.91 10.84
C HIS A 167 26.41 11.09 10.13
N ALA A 168 25.91 12.32 10.11
CA ALA A 168 24.75 12.69 9.29
C ALA A 168 25.14 12.75 7.81
N GLY A 169 24.22 12.40 6.91
CA GLY A 169 24.47 12.46 5.48
C GLY A 169 23.69 11.44 4.67
N LYS A 170 24.31 11.04 3.55
CA LYS A 170 23.76 10.08 2.60
C LYS A 170 24.08 8.65 3.02
N VAL A 171 23.15 7.74 2.79
CA VAL A 171 23.38 6.29 2.90
C VAL A 171 24.43 5.87 1.88
N THR A 172 25.28 4.89 2.23
CA THR A 172 26.35 4.39 1.35
C THR A 172 25.82 3.87 0.01
N TYR A 173 26.50 4.22 -1.09
CA TYR A 173 26.16 3.81 -2.46
C TYR A 173 25.94 2.29 -2.62
N THR A 174 26.74 1.49 -1.91
CA THR A 174 26.65 0.02 -1.88
C THR A 174 25.27 -0.47 -1.42
N THR A 175 24.62 0.27 -0.52
CA THR A 175 23.25 -0.04 -0.10
C THR A 175 22.28 0.07 -1.27
N TYR A 176 22.38 1.15 -2.05
CA TYR A 176 21.53 1.31 -3.23
C TYR A 176 21.81 0.25 -4.29
N LEU A 177 23.08 -0.12 -4.53
CA LEU A 177 23.41 -1.19 -5.48
C LEU A 177 22.76 -2.52 -5.08
N GLY A 178 22.82 -2.89 -3.80
CA GLY A 178 22.15 -4.10 -3.29
C GLY A 178 20.64 -4.07 -3.48
N LEU A 179 20.00 -2.94 -3.16
CA LEU A 179 18.55 -2.77 -3.30
C LEU A 179 18.11 -2.73 -4.77
N VAL A 180 18.86 -2.05 -5.65
CA VAL A 180 18.63 -2.02 -7.10
C VAL A 180 18.78 -3.42 -7.72
N ALA A 181 19.76 -4.20 -7.27
CA ALA A 181 19.94 -5.57 -7.75
C ALA A 181 18.71 -6.45 -7.41
N ILE A 182 18.16 -6.33 -6.20
CA ILE A 182 16.95 -7.05 -5.80
C ILE A 182 15.73 -6.56 -6.60
N SER A 183 15.54 -5.24 -6.74
CA SER A 183 14.42 -4.70 -7.52
C SER A 183 14.48 -5.12 -8.99
N SER A 184 15.68 -5.19 -9.59
CA SER A 184 15.84 -5.64 -10.99
C SER A 184 15.37 -7.07 -11.26
N LEU A 185 15.19 -7.90 -10.22
CA LEU A 185 14.63 -9.25 -10.33
C LEU A 185 13.10 -9.27 -10.43
N GLY A 186 12.42 -8.17 -10.11
CA GLY A 186 10.96 -8.09 -10.13
C GLY A 186 10.35 -8.37 -11.51
N ALA A 187 10.83 -7.67 -12.55
CA ALA A 187 10.31 -7.88 -13.91
C ALA A 187 10.60 -9.30 -14.45
N PRO A 188 11.82 -9.89 -14.28
CA PRO A 188 12.07 -11.30 -14.57
C PRO A 188 11.12 -12.26 -13.85
N PHE A 189 10.83 -12.05 -12.55
CA PHE A 189 9.88 -12.88 -11.83
C PHE A 189 8.47 -12.76 -12.44
N ALA A 190 8.02 -11.57 -12.81
CA ALA A 190 6.72 -11.38 -13.46
C ALA A 190 6.60 -12.16 -14.79
N LEU A 191 7.70 -12.37 -15.53
CA LEU A 191 7.70 -13.16 -16.77
C LEU A 191 7.42 -14.66 -16.52
N LEU A 192 7.73 -15.16 -15.32
CA LEU A 192 7.45 -16.55 -14.90
C LEU A 192 5.97 -16.78 -14.58
N LEU A 193 5.13 -15.75 -14.61
CA LEU A 193 3.69 -15.96 -14.50
C LEU A 193 3.15 -16.73 -15.70
N SER A 194 2.21 -17.63 -15.43
CA SER A 194 1.38 -18.21 -16.47
C SER A 194 0.36 -17.19 -16.96
N GLN A 195 0.02 -17.23 -18.24
CA GLN A 195 -1.11 -16.43 -18.73
C GLN A 195 -2.39 -16.87 -18.00
N PRO A 196 -3.33 -15.95 -17.70
CA PRO A 196 -4.54 -16.26 -16.94
C PRO A 196 -5.30 -17.48 -17.47
N GLN A 197 -5.37 -17.63 -18.80
CA GLN A 197 -6.03 -18.72 -19.50
C GLN A 197 -5.41 -20.12 -19.30
N ASN A 198 -4.14 -20.17 -18.90
CA ASN A 198 -3.39 -21.41 -18.70
C ASN A 198 -3.30 -21.82 -17.22
N VAL A 199 -3.75 -20.96 -16.31
CA VAL A 199 -3.74 -21.25 -14.87
C VAL A 199 -4.92 -22.15 -14.55
N VAL A 200 -4.64 -23.24 -13.85
CA VAL A 200 -5.61 -24.26 -13.48
C VAL A 200 -5.80 -24.21 -11.98
N ARG A 201 -7.04 -23.99 -11.54
CA ARG A 201 -7.42 -24.11 -10.12
C ARG A 201 -7.35 -25.58 -9.70
N ARG A 202 -7.18 -25.83 -8.40
CA ARG A 202 -7.05 -27.20 -7.88
C ARG A 202 -8.34 -28.01 -8.07
N ASN A 203 -9.48 -27.33 -8.10
CA ASN A 203 -10.78 -27.91 -8.44
C ASN A 203 -10.99 -28.12 -9.96
N GLY A 204 -9.99 -27.87 -10.81
CA GLY A 204 -10.08 -28.03 -12.26
C GLY A 204 -10.84 -26.91 -12.99
N THR A 205 -11.42 -25.94 -12.26
CA THR A 205 -12.13 -24.81 -12.87
C THR A 205 -11.13 -23.81 -13.48
N LYS A 206 -11.55 -23.15 -14.56
CA LYS A 206 -10.79 -22.04 -15.12
C LYS A 206 -10.98 -20.79 -14.27
N ILE A 207 -10.01 -19.88 -14.30
CA ILE A 207 -10.16 -18.57 -13.68
C ILE A 207 -11.34 -17.87 -14.37
N PRO A 208 -12.31 -17.32 -13.60
CA PRO A 208 -13.38 -16.52 -14.17
C PRO A 208 -12.73 -15.36 -14.92
N TYR A 209 -12.86 -15.39 -16.25
CA TYR A 209 -12.37 -14.31 -17.08
C TYR A 209 -13.17 -13.07 -16.69
N MET A 210 -12.52 -12.04 -16.13
CA MET A 210 -13.22 -10.77 -15.94
C MET A 210 -13.75 -10.36 -17.31
N LYS A 211 -15.09 -10.33 -17.45
CA LYS A 211 -15.75 -9.94 -18.69
C LYS A 211 -15.10 -8.64 -19.16
N LYS A 212 -14.97 -8.43 -20.47
CA LYS A 212 -14.59 -7.14 -21.05
C LYS A 212 -15.63 -6.10 -20.61
N THR A 213 -15.47 -5.54 -19.42
CA THR A 213 -16.28 -4.46 -18.91
C THR A 213 -15.85 -3.20 -19.63
N SER A 214 -16.82 -2.46 -20.17
CA SER A 214 -16.55 -1.17 -20.78
C SER A 214 -16.03 -0.22 -19.70
N LEU A 215 -15.00 0.58 -20.03
CA LEU A 215 -14.45 1.63 -19.17
C LEU A 215 -15.54 2.56 -18.61
N SER A 216 -16.62 2.77 -19.39
CA SER A 216 -17.77 3.60 -19.00
C SER A 216 -18.62 2.96 -17.89
N ILE A 217 -18.72 1.64 -17.87
CA ILE A 217 -19.46 0.91 -16.81
C ILE A 217 -18.63 0.92 -15.52
N GLU A 218 -17.32 0.72 -15.63
CA GLU A 218 -16.41 0.82 -14.49
C GLU A 218 -16.36 2.23 -13.89
N SER A 219 -16.30 3.27 -14.72
CA SER A 219 -16.29 4.66 -14.24
C SER A 219 -17.60 5.04 -13.56
N ARG A 220 -18.75 4.60 -14.08
CA ARG A 220 -20.06 4.82 -13.45
C ARG A 220 -20.19 4.11 -12.10
N ALA A 221 -19.68 2.88 -12.00
CA ALA A 221 -19.66 2.14 -10.73
C ALA A 221 -18.75 2.80 -9.69
N ILE A 222 -17.57 3.29 -10.10
CA ILE A 222 -16.67 4.07 -9.25
C ILE A 222 -17.35 5.35 -8.78
N TRP A 223 -18.04 6.07 -9.67
CA TRP A 223 -18.76 7.29 -9.32
C TRP A 223 -19.85 7.05 -8.26
N LYS A 224 -20.65 5.98 -8.44
CA LYS A 224 -21.67 5.58 -7.46
C LYS A 224 -21.03 5.30 -6.08
N GLN A 225 -19.87 4.66 -6.05
CA GLN A 225 -19.17 4.35 -4.80
C GLN A 225 -18.56 5.59 -4.14
N LEU A 226 -18.08 6.57 -4.93
CA LEU A 226 -17.61 7.86 -4.41
C LEU A 226 -18.73 8.68 -3.76
N THR A 227 -19.98 8.54 -4.23
CA THR A 227 -21.15 9.22 -3.65
C THR A 227 -21.71 8.56 -2.40
N ASN A 228 -21.17 7.41 -1.97
CA ASN A 228 -21.62 6.76 -0.75
C ASN A 228 -21.28 7.62 0.48
N LYS A 229 -22.30 7.97 1.27
CA LYS A 229 -22.18 8.83 2.47
C LYS A 229 -21.14 8.30 3.46
N TYR A 230 -21.07 6.98 3.65
CA TYR A 230 -20.09 6.37 4.53
C TYR A 230 -18.66 6.54 4.00
N MET A 231 -18.47 6.38 2.68
CA MET A 231 -17.17 6.61 2.03
C MET A 231 -16.73 8.07 2.18
N LEU A 232 -17.65 9.02 1.96
CA LEU A 232 -17.37 10.45 2.09
C LEU A 232 -16.88 10.84 3.49
N LEU A 233 -17.41 10.23 4.54
CA LEU A 233 -16.95 10.45 5.92
C LEU A 233 -15.54 9.89 6.20
N LEU A 234 -15.07 8.91 5.42
CA LEU A 234 -13.73 8.33 5.56
C LEU A 234 -12.67 9.04 4.70
N ILE A 235 -13.06 9.81 3.68
CA ILE A 235 -12.10 10.57 2.83
C ILE A 235 -11.13 11.45 3.63
N PRO A 236 -11.56 12.22 4.65
CA PRO A 236 -10.63 13.03 5.43
C PRO A 236 -9.50 12.21 6.07
N VAL A 237 -9.81 11.03 6.61
CA VAL A 237 -8.79 10.18 7.25
C VAL A 237 -7.85 9.54 6.23
N PHE A 238 -8.33 9.23 5.02
CA PHE A 238 -7.45 8.77 3.93
C PHE A 238 -6.46 9.85 3.46
N LEU A 239 -6.92 11.11 3.39
CA LEU A 239 -6.07 12.23 2.98
C LEU A 239 -5.06 12.60 4.06
N ALA A 240 -5.55 12.94 5.25
CA ALA A 240 -4.72 13.43 6.35
C ALA A 240 -3.90 12.31 7.01
N GLY A 241 -4.37 11.07 6.96
CA GLY A 241 -3.68 9.88 7.47
C GLY A 241 -2.38 9.53 6.74
N GLN A 242 -1.97 10.28 5.72
CA GLN A 242 -0.66 10.13 5.07
C GLN A 242 0.37 11.18 5.52
N PHE A 243 -0.09 12.31 6.08
CA PHE A 243 0.81 13.40 6.48
C PHE A 243 1.76 13.00 7.62
N GLY A 244 1.33 12.09 8.50
CA GLY A 244 2.19 11.55 9.55
C GLY A 244 3.39 10.79 8.97
N THR A 245 3.19 10.03 7.89
CA THR A 245 4.26 9.27 7.25
C THR A 245 5.34 10.18 6.66
N THR A 246 4.93 11.24 5.95
CA THR A 246 5.85 12.22 5.37
C THR A 246 6.63 12.98 6.45
N TYR A 247 5.93 13.48 7.49
CA TYR A 247 6.59 14.18 8.60
C TYR A 247 7.64 13.29 9.28
N GLN A 248 7.31 12.03 9.58
CA GLN A 248 8.26 11.10 10.22
C GLN A 248 9.48 10.83 9.33
N GLY A 249 9.31 10.75 8.01
CA GLY A 249 10.43 10.61 7.07
C GLY A 249 11.38 11.80 7.06
N ASN A 250 10.83 13.02 7.17
CA ASN A 250 11.62 14.25 7.26
C ASN A 250 12.29 14.39 8.63
N TYR A 251 11.55 14.12 9.71
CA TYR A 251 12.05 14.07 11.09
C TYR A 251 13.27 13.16 11.21
N LEU A 252 13.18 11.94 10.68
CA LEU A 252 14.25 10.96 10.71
C LEU A 252 15.48 11.43 9.92
N THR A 253 15.28 12.04 8.74
CA THR A 253 16.37 12.56 7.91
C THR A 253 17.09 13.75 8.54
N THR A 254 16.35 14.65 9.19
CA THR A 254 16.90 15.90 9.74
C THR A 254 17.66 15.69 11.04
N TYR A 255 17.20 14.80 11.92
CA TYR A 255 17.70 14.74 13.30
C TYR A 255 18.55 13.50 13.62
N PHE A 256 18.70 12.55 12.70
CA PHE A 256 19.38 11.28 12.99
C PHE A 256 20.53 10.99 12.00
N THR A 257 21.59 10.38 12.52
CA THR A 257 22.72 9.88 11.72
C THR A 257 22.32 8.73 10.81
N VAL A 258 23.12 8.46 9.78
CA VAL A 258 22.85 7.37 8.81
C VAL A 258 22.67 6.03 9.52
N ARG A 259 23.52 5.74 10.52
CA ARG A 259 23.41 4.53 11.36
C ARG A 259 22.06 4.41 12.07
N SER A 260 21.63 5.46 12.76
CA SER A 260 20.35 5.48 13.48
C SER A 260 19.16 5.33 12.54
N ARG A 261 19.24 5.93 11.34
CA ARG A 261 18.21 5.82 10.30
C ARG A 261 18.12 4.41 9.72
N ALA A 262 19.25 3.75 9.51
CA ALA A 262 19.29 2.36 9.06
C ALA A 262 18.69 1.41 10.10
N LEU A 263 18.96 1.64 11.39
CA LEU A 263 18.30 0.89 12.47
C LEU A 263 16.79 1.15 12.51
N ALA A 264 16.38 2.42 12.39
CA ALA A 264 14.97 2.79 12.32
C ALA A 264 14.27 2.06 11.15
N SER A 265 14.89 1.98 9.98
CA SER A 265 14.33 1.29 8.82
C SER A 265 14.07 -0.20 9.09
N PHE A 266 15.04 -0.89 9.70
CA PHE A 266 14.85 -2.29 10.10
C PHE A 266 13.75 -2.45 11.18
N LEU A 267 13.80 -1.65 12.24
CA LEU A 267 12.85 -1.76 13.35
C LEU A 267 11.43 -1.38 12.93
N THR A 268 11.24 -0.39 12.06
CA THR A 268 9.91 -0.04 11.55
C THR A 268 9.25 -1.18 10.79
N ALA A 269 10.02 -1.98 10.04
CA ALA A 269 9.48 -3.18 9.37
C ALA A 269 8.96 -4.21 10.40
N VAL A 270 9.71 -4.44 11.49
CA VAL A 270 9.32 -5.36 12.57
C VAL A 270 8.10 -4.84 13.34
N VAL A 271 8.14 -3.55 13.70
CA VAL A 271 7.08 -2.86 14.44
C VAL A 271 5.78 -2.84 13.62
N GLY A 272 5.85 -2.52 12.33
CA GLY A 272 4.68 -2.52 11.45
C GLY A 272 4.09 -3.92 11.25
N ALA A 273 4.93 -4.94 11.06
CA ALA A 273 4.45 -6.33 11.01
C ALA A 273 3.73 -6.73 12.30
N THR A 274 4.30 -6.36 13.46
CA THR A 274 3.71 -6.63 14.77
C THR A 274 2.37 -5.91 14.93
N ALA A 275 2.31 -4.61 14.60
CA ALA A 275 1.10 -3.80 14.66
C ALA A 275 -0.04 -4.40 13.82
N ASN A 276 0.27 -4.85 12.59
CA ASN A 276 -0.72 -5.42 11.69
C ASN A 276 -1.26 -6.76 12.22
N VAL A 277 -0.39 -7.62 12.73
CA VAL A 277 -0.79 -8.91 13.32
C VAL A 277 -1.62 -8.71 14.58
N THR A 278 -1.17 -7.85 15.51
CA THR A 278 -1.90 -7.62 16.76
C THR A 278 -3.27 -6.99 16.50
N THR A 279 -3.34 -6.01 15.60
CA THR A 279 -4.60 -5.34 15.25
C THR A 279 -5.56 -6.30 14.56
N GLY A 280 -5.06 -7.12 13.62
CA GLY A 280 -5.86 -8.15 12.96
C GLY A 280 -6.45 -9.16 13.95
N ILE A 281 -5.65 -9.67 14.89
CA ILE A 281 -6.13 -10.61 15.92
C ILE A 281 -7.23 -9.95 16.77
N ILE A 282 -7.02 -8.71 17.24
CA ILE A 282 -8.02 -7.97 18.04
C ILE A 282 -9.31 -7.74 17.23
N LEU A 283 -9.19 -7.42 15.94
CA LEU A 283 -10.28 -7.22 14.98
C LEU A 283 -10.92 -8.51 14.46
N ASP A 284 -10.42 -9.68 14.86
CA ASP A 284 -11.05 -10.99 14.63
C ASP A 284 -11.58 -11.70 15.89
N LEU A 285 -11.37 -11.15 17.09
CA LEU A 285 -11.90 -11.70 18.35
C LEU A 285 -13.44 -11.85 18.33
N LYS A 286 -13.95 -13.08 18.46
CA LYS A 286 -15.38 -13.38 18.40
C LYS A 286 -16.15 -13.17 19.71
N TYR A 287 -15.49 -12.75 20.78
CA TYR A 287 -16.09 -12.60 22.10
C TYR A 287 -17.03 -11.39 22.24
N PHE A 288 -16.81 -10.34 21.45
CA PHE A 288 -17.62 -9.11 21.49
C PHE A 288 -18.35 -8.89 20.16
N SER A 289 -19.48 -8.16 20.22
CA SER A 289 -20.19 -7.75 19.01
C SER A 289 -19.25 -6.91 18.11
N ARG A 290 -19.42 -7.06 16.79
CA ARG A 290 -18.61 -6.38 15.78
C ARG A 290 -18.54 -4.87 15.98
N GLU A 291 -19.70 -4.26 16.30
CA GLU A 291 -19.83 -2.82 16.53
C GLU A 291 -19.06 -2.37 17.79
N THR A 292 -19.15 -3.11 18.89
CA THR A 292 -18.41 -2.80 20.12
C THR A 292 -16.90 -2.90 19.89
N ARG A 293 -16.43 -3.86 19.09
CA ARG A 293 -15.01 -3.99 18.76
C ARG A 293 -14.51 -2.86 17.87
N SER A 294 -15.27 -2.50 16.83
CA SER A 294 -14.98 -1.36 15.96
C SER A 294 -14.79 -0.09 16.78
N LYS A 295 -15.77 0.23 17.64
CA LYS A 295 -15.75 1.40 18.54
C LYS A 295 -14.58 1.35 19.52
N GLY A 296 -14.31 0.19 20.13
CA GLY A 296 -13.21 0.00 21.07
C GLY A 296 -11.83 0.21 20.44
N VAL A 297 -11.60 -0.39 19.26
CA VAL A 297 -10.34 -0.21 18.51
C VAL A 297 -10.19 1.23 18.04
N TYR A 298 -11.27 1.88 17.61
CA TYR A 298 -11.19 3.30 17.25
C TYR A 298 -10.87 4.21 18.43
N ILE A 299 -11.48 4.00 19.60
CA ILE A 299 -11.14 4.77 20.81
C ILE A 299 -9.67 4.56 21.17
N PHE A 300 -9.18 3.33 21.09
CA PHE A 300 -7.76 3.03 21.28
C PHE A 300 -6.88 3.81 20.30
N VAL A 301 -7.17 3.72 19.00
CA VAL A 301 -6.45 4.47 17.95
C VAL A 301 -6.50 5.97 18.20
N LEU A 302 -7.67 6.52 18.54
CA LEU A 302 -7.88 7.93 18.81
C LEU A 302 -6.98 8.41 19.95
N ILE A 303 -6.95 7.68 21.08
CA ILE A 303 -6.14 8.03 22.25
C ILE A 303 -4.66 7.94 21.92
N PHE A 304 -4.20 6.79 21.39
CA PHE A 304 -2.77 6.52 21.23
C PHE A 304 -2.14 7.27 20.05
N VAL A 305 -2.84 7.46 18.93
CA VAL A 305 -2.35 8.29 17.82
C VAL A 305 -2.29 9.76 18.23
N THR A 306 -3.30 10.26 18.97
CA THR A 306 -3.26 11.64 19.49
C THR A 306 -2.14 11.83 20.49
N ALA A 307 -1.94 10.87 21.42
CA ALA A 307 -0.82 10.90 22.35
C ALA A 307 0.54 10.87 21.63
N ALA A 308 0.68 10.05 20.58
CA ALA A 308 1.89 9.99 19.76
C ALA A 308 2.16 11.31 19.02
N TRP A 309 1.13 11.99 18.51
CA TRP A 309 1.27 13.32 17.93
C TRP A 309 1.68 14.37 18.95
N ILE A 310 1.08 14.36 20.15
CA ILE A 310 1.44 15.28 21.24
C ILE A 310 2.90 15.05 21.65
N TRP A 311 3.33 13.80 21.79
CA TRP A 311 4.72 13.49 22.15
C TRP A 311 5.71 13.90 21.05
N ASN A 312 5.35 13.70 19.77
CA ASN A 312 6.09 14.29 18.65
C ASN A 312 6.14 15.82 18.76
N ALA A 313 5.03 16.48 19.10
CA ALA A 313 4.97 17.93 19.20
C ALA A 313 5.88 18.50 20.29
N VAL A 314 5.89 17.87 21.46
CA VAL A 314 6.80 18.24 22.55
C VAL A 314 8.26 18.03 22.13
N THR A 315 8.56 16.89 21.49
CA THR A 315 9.93 16.55 21.07
C THR A 315 10.43 17.48 19.96
N GLN A 316 9.61 17.72 18.93
CA GLN A 316 9.90 18.63 17.83
C GLN A 316 10.08 20.07 18.31
N THR A 317 9.25 20.54 19.24
CA THR A 317 9.40 21.90 19.80
C THR A 317 10.72 22.06 20.55
N LYS A 318 11.14 21.03 21.30
CA LYS A 318 12.46 21.02 21.96
C LYS A 318 13.60 21.05 20.94
N LEU A 319 13.51 20.25 19.88
CA LEU A 319 14.51 20.19 18.82
C LEU A 319 14.59 21.50 18.02
N SER A 320 13.46 22.13 17.72
CA SER A 320 13.39 23.39 16.98
C SER A 320 13.90 24.60 17.78
N ARG A 321 14.03 24.49 19.10
CA ARG A 321 14.63 25.53 19.96
C ARG A 321 16.15 25.39 20.11
N MET A 322 16.74 24.31 19.61
CA MET A 322 18.19 24.13 19.62
C MET A 322 18.84 25.03 18.56
N VAL A 323 19.98 25.62 18.90
CA VAL A 323 20.74 26.53 18.02
C VAL A 323 21.23 25.81 16.77
N GLU A 324 21.64 24.55 16.92
CA GLU A 324 21.98 23.67 15.79
C GLU A 324 21.13 22.39 15.85
N PRO A 325 20.62 21.89 14.70
CA PRO A 325 19.87 20.64 14.66
C PRO A 325 20.80 19.47 15.03
N PRO A 326 20.46 18.67 16.06
CA PRO A 326 21.30 17.56 16.48
C PRO A 326 21.30 16.44 15.43
N ALA A 327 22.42 15.74 15.33
CA ALA A 327 22.54 14.51 14.55
C ALA A 327 22.65 13.32 15.51
N PHE A 328 21.52 12.77 15.97
CA PHE A 328 21.55 11.71 16.95
C PHE A 328 22.14 10.41 16.41
N ASN A 329 23.21 9.97 17.07
CA ASN A 329 23.83 8.68 16.90
C ASN A 329 23.29 7.67 17.95
N LEU A 330 23.45 6.39 17.62
CA LEU A 330 23.09 5.31 18.51
C LEU A 330 23.92 5.37 19.79
N GLY A 331 23.25 5.59 20.91
CA GLY A 331 23.88 5.66 22.23
C GLY A 331 24.10 7.07 22.76
N ASP A 332 23.60 8.13 22.09
CA ASP A 332 23.74 9.54 22.50
C ASP A 332 22.90 9.93 23.76
N GLY A 333 22.61 8.96 24.62
CA GLY A 333 22.00 9.18 25.93
C GLY A 333 20.46 9.27 25.96
N PRO A 334 19.88 9.74 27.07
CA PRO A 334 18.45 9.68 27.33
C PRO A 334 17.57 10.45 26.33
N PHE A 335 18.09 11.56 25.79
CA PHE A 335 17.34 12.37 24.84
C PHE A 335 17.20 11.69 23.47
N PHE A 336 18.25 11.01 23.00
CA PHE A 336 18.16 10.13 21.82
C PHE A 336 17.13 9.03 22.04
N ASN A 337 17.17 8.35 23.18
CA ASN A 337 16.23 7.28 23.49
C ASN A 337 14.78 7.77 23.43
N SER A 338 14.51 8.96 23.97
CA SER A 338 13.17 9.57 23.86
C SER A 338 12.81 9.91 22.42
N ALA A 339 13.69 10.55 21.65
CA ALA A 339 13.42 10.94 20.26
C ALA A 339 13.19 9.72 19.34
N PHE A 340 13.97 8.67 19.53
CA PHE A 340 13.85 7.43 18.79
C PHE A 340 12.61 6.61 19.20
N ALA A 341 12.29 6.56 20.50
CA ALA A 341 11.09 5.90 21.00
C ALA A 341 9.83 6.54 20.44
N VAL A 342 9.75 7.88 20.43
CA VAL A 342 8.64 8.63 19.83
C VAL A 342 8.40 8.21 18.39
N TYR A 343 9.47 8.13 17.59
CA TYR A 343 9.39 7.70 16.20
C TYR A 343 8.86 6.26 16.07
N MET A 344 9.34 5.32 16.90
CA MET A 344 8.90 3.92 16.90
C MET A 344 7.44 3.75 17.33
N PHE A 345 7.03 4.39 18.42
CA PHE A 345 5.64 4.34 18.90
C PHE A 345 4.69 4.98 17.92
N PHE A 346 5.07 6.13 17.35
CA PHE A 346 4.28 6.76 16.31
C PHE A 346 4.07 5.81 15.14
N LYS A 347 5.14 5.18 14.63
CA LYS A 347 5.04 4.19 13.55
C LYS A 347 4.11 3.02 13.92
N PHE A 348 4.23 2.47 15.11
CA PHE A 348 3.34 1.40 15.57
C PHE A 348 1.87 1.82 15.52
N PHE A 349 1.49 2.91 16.19
CA PHE A 349 0.09 3.32 16.27
C PHE A 349 -0.46 3.81 14.93
N TYR A 350 0.39 4.36 14.06
CA TYR A 350 -0.02 4.75 12.71
C TYR A 350 -0.29 3.53 11.81
N GLU A 351 0.46 2.44 11.97
CA GLU A 351 0.19 1.16 11.29
C GLU A 351 -1.11 0.51 11.83
N VAL A 352 -1.37 0.62 13.14
CA VAL A 352 -2.67 0.23 13.74
C VAL A 352 -3.81 1.04 13.12
N LEU A 353 -3.67 2.37 13.02
CA LEU A 353 -4.65 3.25 12.36
C LEU A 353 -4.87 2.81 10.92
N GLN A 354 -3.81 2.58 10.15
CA GLN A 354 -3.92 2.15 8.77
C GLN A 354 -4.69 0.84 8.65
N THR A 355 -4.29 -0.20 9.40
CA THR A 355 -4.98 -1.49 9.42
C THR A 355 -6.46 -1.36 9.80
N TYR A 356 -6.76 -0.53 10.80
CA TYR A 356 -8.14 -0.27 11.23
C TYR A 356 -8.99 0.40 10.13
N ILE A 357 -8.46 1.40 9.43
CA ILE A 357 -9.21 2.07 8.37
C ILE A 357 -9.47 1.10 7.19
N TYR A 358 -8.48 0.26 6.84
CA TYR A 358 -8.69 -0.79 5.84
C TYR A 358 -9.77 -1.80 6.26
N TRP A 359 -9.81 -2.15 7.53
CA TRP A 359 -10.85 -3.00 8.08
C TRP A 359 -12.23 -2.33 7.98
N LEU A 360 -12.36 -1.05 8.38
CA LEU A 360 -13.58 -0.26 8.24
C LEU A 360 -14.14 -0.25 6.81
N MET A 361 -13.25 -0.18 5.82
CA MET A 361 -13.65 -0.25 4.42
C MET A 361 -14.21 -1.61 4.01
N ALA A 362 -13.64 -2.70 4.50
CA ALA A 362 -14.18 -4.03 4.25
C ALA A 362 -15.60 -4.18 4.85
N GLU A 363 -16.01 -3.26 5.72
CA GLU A 363 -17.33 -3.27 6.36
C GLU A 363 -18.44 -2.57 5.59
N ILE A 364 -18.13 -1.84 4.50
CA ILE A 364 -19.13 -1.04 3.76
C ILE A 364 -20.23 -1.97 3.21
N LYS A 365 -21.41 -1.92 3.82
CA LYS A 365 -22.61 -2.67 3.44
C LYS A 365 -23.12 -2.06 2.13
N GLY A 366 -23.05 -2.84 1.05
CA GLY A 366 -23.29 -2.38 -0.32
C GLY A 366 -22.08 -2.56 -1.25
N ALA A 367 -20.87 -2.74 -0.69
CA ALA A 367 -19.66 -3.09 -1.45
C ALA A 367 -19.40 -4.62 -1.52
N GLN A 368 -20.35 -5.44 -1.06
CA GLN A 368 -20.23 -6.90 -0.99
C GLN A 368 -20.67 -7.62 -2.28
N GLY A 369 -21.05 -6.88 -3.33
CA GLY A 369 -21.24 -7.44 -4.67
C GLY A 369 -19.91 -7.87 -5.30
N GLU A 370 -19.97 -8.80 -6.24
CA GLU A 370 -18.78 -9.25 -6.99
C GLU A 370 -18.07 -8.06 -7.66
N GLY A 371 -16.83 -7.77 -7.24
CA GLY A 371 -15.98 -6.72 -7.81
C GLY A 371 -16.04 -5.34 -7.13
N ASP A 372 -16.98 -5.10 -6.22
CA ASP A 372 -17.10 -3.79 -5.55
C ASP A 372 -16.04 -3.57 -4.46
N ILE A 373 -15.55 -4.64 -3.82
CA ILE A 373 -14.43 -4.57 -2.87
C ILE A 373 -13.15 -4.06 -3.56
N ALA A 374 -12.86 -4.54 -4.78
CA ALA A 374 -11.69 -4.12 -5.54
C ALA A 374 -11.78 -2.64 -5.96
N ARG A 375 -12.98 -2.20 -6.39
CA ARG A 375 -13.25 -0.78 -6.71
C ARG A 375 -13.11 0.13 -5.48
N THR A 376 -13.69 -0.29 -4.37
CA THR A 376 -13.62 0.43 -3.07
C THR A 376 -12.16 0.55 -2.60
N THR A 377 -11.39 -0.52 -2.72
CA THR A 377 -9.95 -0.52 -2.42
C THR A 377 -9.17 0.42 -3.34
N GLY A 378 -9.48 0.42 -4.65
CA GLY A 378 -8.89 1.35 -5.62
C GLY A 378 -9.17 2.81 -5.31
N ILE A 379 -10.42 3.15 -4.96
CA ILE A 379 -10.83 4.50 -4.56
C ILE A 379 -10.05 4.95 -3.32
N LEU A 380 -9.93 4.11 -2.30
CA LEU A 380 -9.14 4.41 -1.12
C LEU A 380 -7.69 4.68 -1.50
N ARG A 381 -7.07 3.78 -2.27
CA ARG A 381 -5.68 3.94 -2.70
C ARG A 381 -5.48 5.26 -3.44
N SER A 382 -6.43 5.68 -4.28
CA SER A 382 -6.39 6.97 -4.95
C SER A 382 -6.47 8.14 -3.96
N TRP A 383 -7.38 8.12 -2.99
CA TRP A 383 -7.47 9.18 -1.97
C TRP A 383 -6.23 9.25 -1.07
N GLU A 384 -5.69 8.12 -0.64
CA GLU A 384 -4.40 8.10 0.07
C GLU A 384 -3.26 8.60 -0.81
N SER A 385 -3.27 8.28 -2.10
CA SER A 385 -2.26 8.80 -3.03
C SER A 385 -2.34 10.32 -3.16
N ILE A 386 -3.55 10.89 -3.22
CA ILE A 386 -3.76 12.34 -3.19
C ILE A 386 -3.23 12.93 -1.88
N GLY A 387 -3.57 12.32 -0.74
CA GLY A 387 -3.09 12.75 0.58
C GLY A 387 -1.57 12.75 0.67
N SER A 388 -0.93 11.65 0.28
CA SER A 388 0.52 11.51 0.17
C SER A 388 1.12 12.56 -0.77
N THR A 389 0.51 12.80 -1.92
CA THR A 389 0.98 13.80 -2.89
C THR A 389 1.03 15.19 -2.27
N ILE A 390 -0.04 15.60 -1.60
CA ILE A 390 -0.12 16.91 -0.94
C ILE A 390 0.90 16.97 0.21
N ALA A 391 0.99 15.91 1.03
CA ALA A 391 1.93 15.85 2.15
C ALA A 391 3.39 15.97 1.68
N TYR A 392 3.78 15.21 0.65
CA TYR A 392 5.12 15.28 0.07
C TYR A 392 5.36 16.59 -0.69
N ALA A 393 4.35 17.18 -1.35
CA ALA A 393 4.48 18.49 -1.97
C ALA A 393 4.74 19.58 -0.93
N VAL A 394 4.01 19.56 0.20
CA VAL A 394 4.28 20.46 1.34
C VAL A 394 5.67 20.18 1.91
N GLY A 395 6.05 18.90 2.06
CA GLY A 395 7.39 18.50 2.50
C GLY A 395 8.52 18.88 1.53
N ALA A 396 8.19 19.13 0.26
CA ALA A 396 9.10 19.66 -0.75
C ALA A 396 9.15 21.20 -0.73
N THR A 397 8.28 21.89 -0.01
CA THR A 397 8.50 23.32 0.25
C THR A 397 9.60 23.49 1.31
N HIS A 398 10.27 24.64 1.37
CA HIS A 398 11.28 24.95 2.40
C HIS A 398 10.68 25.17 3.81
N TRP A 399 9.53 24.58 4.08
CA TRP A 399 8.85 24.67 5.36
C TRP A 399 9.62 23.90 6.44
N PRO A 400 9.89 24.53 7.59
CA PRO A 400 10.49 23.86 8.73
C PRO A 400 9.66 22.65 9.19
N ASN A 401 10.34 21.62 9.71
CA ASN A 401 9.69 20.40 10.25
C ASN A 401 8.62 20.72 11.31
N LEU A 402 8.78 21.81 12.07
CA LEU A 402 7.79 22.27 13.05
C LEU A 402 6.45 22.62 12.37
N ASN A 403 6.47 23.33 11.23
CA ASN A 403 5.25 23.71 10.52
C ASN A 403 4.57 22.49 9.91
N GLN A 404 5.35 21.55 9.37
CA GLN A 404 4.83 20.29 8.84
C GLN A 404 4.16 19.46 9.93
N MET A 405 4.73 19.44 11.14
CA MET A 405 4.15 18.80 12.31
C MET A 405 2.85 19.48 12.77
N ILE A 406 2.81 20.81 12.85
CA ILE A 406 1.58 21.56 13.21
C ILE A 406 0.47 21.26 12.20
N LEU A 407 0.80 21.27 10.90
CA LEU A 407 -0.14 20.93 9.85
C LEU A 407 -0.65 19.50 9.98
N GLY A 408 0.25 18.52 10.14
CA GLY A 408 -0.11 17.11 10.33
C GLY A 408 -1.00 16.88 11.55
N PHE A 409 -0.68 17.53 12.68
CA PHE A 409 -1.48 17.42 13.90
C PHE A 409 -2.85 18.09 13.77
N SER A 410 -2.92 19.25 13.12
CA SER A 410 -4.18 19.95 12.86
C SER A 410 -5.08 19.14 11.92
N LEU A 411 -4.49 18.54 10.88
CA LEU A 411 -5.20 17.66 9.97
C LEU A 411 -5.70 16.39 10.68
N TRP A 412 -4.88 15.78 11.55
CA TRP A 412 -5.34 14.68 12.40
C TRP A 412 -6.56 15.09 13.23
N ALA A 413 -6.50 16.23 13.92
CA ALA A 413 -7.63 16.73 14.70
C ALA A 413 -8.89 16.96 13.84
N PHE A 414 -8.71 17.44 12.60
CA PHE A 414 -9.80 17.60 11.64
C PHE A 414 -10.44 16.28 11.21
N THR A 415 -9.71 15.16 11.17
CA THR A 415 -10.29 13.85 10.81
C THR A 415 -11.19 13.26 11.87
N ILE A 416 -10.93 13.57 13.15
CA ILE A 416 -11.59 12.93 14.31
C ILE A 416 -13.12 13.04 14.22
N PRO A 417 -13.74 14.22 13.98
CA PRO A 417 -15.20 14.31 13.89
C PRO A 417 -15.79 13.43 12.79
N PHE A 418 -15.17 13.40 11.61
CA PHE A 418 -15.69 12.64 10.47
C PHE A 418 -15.58 11.14 10.70
N THR A 419 -14.44 10.66 11.22
CA THR A 419 -14.26 9.24 11.52
C THR A 419 -15.11 8.81 12.72
N CYS A 420 -15.31 9.68 13.73
CA CYS A 420 -16.27 9.44 14.80
C CYS A 420 -17.69 9.28 14.24
N LEU A 421 -18.12 10.16 13.34
CA LEU A 421 -19.44 10.05 12.70
C LEU A 421 -19.57 8.77 11.88
N ALA A 422 -18.51 8.35 11.17
CA ALA A 422 -18.51 7.10 10.41
C ALA A 422 -18.61 5.86 11.33
N VAL A 423 -17.87 5.84 12.45
CA VAL A 423 -17.77 4.67 13.35
C VAL A 423 -18.97 4.55 14.30
N PHE A 424 -19.46 5.68 14.83
CA PHE A 424 -20.56 5.69 15.80
C PHE A 424 -21.92 5.98 15.16
N GLY A 425 -21.96 6.50 13.94
CA GLY A 425 -23.20 6.77 13.22
C GLY A 425 -23.68 5.58 12.40
N ASN A 426 -24.99 5.45 12.24
CA ASN A 426 -25.64 4.42 11.43
C ASN A 426 -25.60 4.76 9.93
N TRP A 427 -24.45 5.18 9.41
CA TRP A 427 -24.27 5.55 7.99
C TRP A 427 -23.95 4.36 7.09
N ASN A 428 -23.60 3.22 7.70
CA ASN A 428 -23.36 1.96 7.02
C ASN A 428 -24.67 1.17 6.86
N GLN A 429 -25.70 1.81 6.31
CA GLN A 429 -26.94 1.14 5.92
C GLN A 429 -26.86 0.84 4.43
N SER A 430 -27.12 -0.41 4.05
CA SER A 430 -27.42 -0.72 2.66
C SER A 430 -28.71 0.00 2.32
N ASP A 431 -28.68 0.92 1.36
CA ASP A 431 -29.91 1.29 0.67
C ASP A 431 -30.45 -0.01 0.07
N THR A 432 -31.40 -0.66 0.75
CA THR A 432 -32.29 -1.65 0.15
C THR A 432 -33.11 -0.88 -0.88
N ILE A 433 -32.52 -0.73 -2.06
CA ILE A 433 -33.32 -0.57 -3.26
C ILE A 433 -33.92 -1.94 -3.46
N GLU A 434 -35.18 -2.10 -3.03
CA GLU A 434 -36.06 -3.09 -3.62
C GLU A 434 -35.90 -2.95 -5.13
N VAL A 435 -35.18 -3.90 -5.72
CA VAL A 435 -35.25 -4.08 -7.17
C VAL A 435 -36.67 -4.59 -7.35
N ASP A 436 -37.59 -3.69 -7.67
CA ASP A 436 -38.86 -4.08 -8.27
C ASP A 436 -38.51 -5.07 -9.38
N GLU A 437 -38.93 -6.33 -9.20
CA GLU A 437 -38.99 -7.30 -10.27
C GLU A 437 -40.00 -6.78 -11.31
N GLN A 438 -39.59 -5.80 -12.11
CA GLN A 438 -40.15 -5.64 -13.43
C GLN A 438 -39.67 -6.85 -14.23
N THR A 439 -40.52 -7.87 -14.16
CA THR A 439 -40.53 -9.06 -14.99
C THR A 439 -40.68 -8.61 -16.44
N ASP A 440 -39.58 -8.22 -17.08
CA ASP A 440 -39.54 -7.96 -18.51
C ASP A 440 -39.45 -9.32 -19.21
N SER A 441 -40.61 -9.93 -19.41
CA SER A 441 -40.83 -11.24 -20.02
C SER A 441 -40.58 -11.25 -21.54
N SER A 442 -39.53 -10.59 -22.01
CA SER A 442 -39.19 -10.55 -23.44
C SER A 442 -37.68 -10.53 -23.69
N SER A 443 -36.99 -11.63 -23.39
CA SER A 443 -35.75 -12.03 -24.09
C SER A 443 -35.24 -13.43 -23.70
N LEU A 444 -36.14 -14.36 -23.36
CA LEU A 444 -35.82 -15.79 -23.29
C LEU A 444 -36.13 -16.47 -24.64
N GLU A 445 -35.29 -16.23 -25.64
CA GLU A 445 -35.08 -17.18 -26.73
C GLU A 445 -33.62 -17.68 -26.67
N ALA A 446 -33.35 -18.49 -25.65
CA ALA A 446 -32.22 -19.41 -25.69
C ALA A 446 -32.57 -20.55 -26.66
N GLN A 447 -31.79 -20.64 -27.74
CA GLN A 447 -31.76 -21.76 -28.69
C GLN A 447 -31.82 -23.11 -27.94
N ARG A 448 -32.97 -23.78 -28.02
CA ARG A 448 -33.06 -25.22 -27.77
C ARG A 448 -32.44 -25.93 -28.96
N VAL A 449 -31.28 -26.54 -28.74
CA VAL A 449 -30.68 -27.53 -29.65
C VAL A 449 -31.65 -28.70 -29.75
N VAL A 450 -32.28 -28.85 -30.91
CA VAL A 450 -33.11 -30.00 -31.27
C VAL A 450 -32.20 -31.19 -31.53
N ILE A 451 -32.20 -32.16 -30.61
CA ILE A 451 -31.69 -33.52 -30.90
C ILE A 451 -32.89 -34.34 -31.35
N SER A 452 -32.94 -34.63 -32.65
CA SER A 452 -33.90 -35.57 -33.24
C SER A 452 -33.37 -37.00 -33.10
N PRO A 453 -34.12 -37.95 -32.53
CA PRO A 453 -33.99 -39.35 -32.88
C PRO A 453 -35.00 -39.65 -34.00
N LYS A 454 -34.46 -40.05 -35.15
CA LYS A 454 -35.19 -40.70 -36.24
C LYS A 454 -36.03 -41.85 -35.70
N GLY A 455 -37.27 -41.94 -36.19
CA GLY A 455 -38.22 -42.99 -35.83
C GLY A 455 -37.89 -44.37 -36.38
N LYS A 456 -38.74 -45.33 -35.99
CA LYS A 456 -39.20 -46.46 -36.79
C LYS A 456 -40.55 -46.93 -36.22
N ASN A 457 -41.40 -47.30 -37.16
CA ASN A 457 -42.80 -47.73 -37.08
C ASN A 457 -43.18 -48.63 -35.91
#